data_AF-A0A955QSG4-F1
#
_entry.id   AF-A0A955QSG4-F1
#
_cell.length_a   1.000
_cell.length_b   1.000
_cell.length_c   1.000
_cell.angle_alpha   90.00
_cell.angle_beta   90.00
_cell.angle_gamma   90.00
#
_symmetry.space_group_name_H-M   'P 1'
#
loop_
_entity.id
_entity.type
_entity.pdbx_description
1 polymer ?
#
loop_
_entity_poly.entity_id
_entity_poly.type
_entity_poly.pdbx_seq_one_letter_code
_entity_poly.pdbx_strand_id
1 'polypeptide(L)'
;MLSIADQYRARGVLALLSRSMNNGRRDTNNGFTLIEMLGVLAVLAILGGLLAPQFVKHLNIAARDHEAMYLEDIAKGIEVYLRENRSWPANLPSLSPDYVPIASTRIGTNERGFPRYFFVHPDMGSFNNAMGITGSDLPDARFLLISNLAADANPTITNGAQFDVWWNTDTTTTPDVEIYRGHMGRLFHLVSVSAVGDGGSYRIDGTATNSGGGRLTSYGNYHLVGTPIELDEADTFSNGNSELNFTLTFDAGYQFNPDCYAGSRWNALGSTCQT
;
A
#
# COMPACT_ATOMS: atom_id res chain seq x y z
N MET A 1 60.85 -20.95 -70.30
CA MET A 1 60.31 -21.95 -71.24
C MET A 1 58.81 -21.66 -71.39
N LEU A 2 58.39 -20.75 -72.29
CA LEU A 2 58.20 -20.88 -73.75
C LEU A 2 57.15 -21.94 -74.15
N SER A 3 55.98 -21.48 -74.61
CA SER A 3 55.28 -21.94 -75.83
C SER A 3 53.98 -21.12 -75.94
N ILE A 4 53.94 -19.96 -76.60
CA ILE A 4 53.83 -19.70 -78.05
C ILE A 4 52.63 -20.39 -78.73
N ALA A 5 51.81 -19.51 -79.30
CA ALA A 5 50.96 -19.60 -80.49
C ALA A 5 49.68 -20.45 -80.43
N ASP A 6 48.54 -19.75 -80.52
CA ASP A 6 47.76 -19.88 -81.74
C ASP A 6 47.13 -18.52 -82.12
N GLN A 7 47.74 -17.86 -83.10
CA GLN A 7 47.09 -16.84 -83.93
C GLN A 7 46.65 -17.56 -85.19
N TYR A 8 45.42 -17.37 -85.66
CA TYR A 8 45.16 -17.06 -87.08
C TYR A 8 43.68 -16.71 -87.36
N ARG A 9 43.49 -15.50 -87.91
CA ARG A 9 42.61 -15.13 -89.06
C ARG A 9 41.09 -15.34 -88.94
N ALA A 10 40.20 -14.51 -89.51
CA ALA A 10 40.31 -13.30 -90.32
C ALA A 10 38.91 -12.67 -90.44
N ARG A 11 38.89 -11.33 -90.54
CA ARG A 11 38.11 -10.51 -91.49
C ARG A 11 36.60 -10.81 -91.72
N GLY A 12 35.78 -9.85 -91.32
CA GLY A 12 34.43 -9.60 -91.86
C GLY A 12 33.90 -8.28 -91.31
N VAL A 13 34.17 -7.17 -92.00
CA VAL A 13 33.18 -6.38 -92.77
C VAL A 13 32.06 -5.76 -91.92
N LEU A 14 32.13 -4.44 -91.90
CA LEU A 14 31.12 -3.46 -91.49
C LEU A 14 29.68 -3.88 -91.85
N ALA A 15 28.79 -3.95 -90.86
CA ALA A 15 27.34 -3.87 -91.06
C ALA A 15 26.76 -2.95 -90.00
N LEU A 16 26.55 -1.69 -90.41
CA LEU A 16 25.66 -0.74 -89.75
C LEU A 16 24.24 -1.33 -89.73
N LEU A 17 23.80 -1.83 -88.57
CA LEU A 17 22.38 -1.99 -88.30
C LEU A 17 22.01 -1.08 -87.13
N SER A 18 21.39 0.03 -87.52
CA SER A 18 20.54 0.86 -86.69
C SER A 18 19.63 -0.03 -85.84
N ARG A 19 19.96 -0.16 -84.55
CA ARG A 19 19.08 -0.81 -83.58
C ARG A 19 18.32 0.29 -82.85
N SER A 20 17.06 0.38 -83.26
CA SER A 20 15.96 1.11 -82.64
C SER A 20 16.15 1.36 -81.16
N MET A 21 16.06 2.64 -80.81
CA MET A 21 16.00 3.17 -79.45
C MET A 21 14.85 2.49 -78.71
N ASN A 22 15.18 1.46 -77.92
CA ASN A 22 14.22 0.90 -76.98
C ASN A 22 14.07 1.93 -75.86
N ASN A 23 12.99 2.70 -75.92
CA ASN A 23 12.59 3.68 -74.94
C ASN A 23 12.20 2.94 -73.65
N GLY A 24 13.19 2.56 -72.85
CA GLY A 24 12.96 2.17 -71.47
C GLY A 24 12.34 3.37 -70.79
N ARG A 25 11.04 3.27 -70.45
CA ARG A 25 10.35 4.23 -69.59
C ARG A 25 11.24 4.46 -68.39
N ARG A 26 11.87 5.62 -68.34
CA ARG A 26 12.48 6.13 -67.12
C ARG A 26 11.30 6.35 -66.20
N ASP A 27 11.15 5.50 -65.20
CA ASP A 27 10.35 5.86 -64.04
C ASP A 27 10.97 7.16 -63.52
N THR A 28 10.30 8.26 -63.83
CA THR A 28 10.63 9.56 -63.30
C THR A 28 10.34 9.45 -61.81
N ASN A 29 11.39 9.17 -61.03
CA ASN A 29 11.38 9.43 -59.61
C ASN A 29 11.19 10.94 -59.45
N ASN A 30 9.93 11.37 -59.47
CA ASN A 30 9.53 12.72 -59.11
C ASN A 30 9.83 12.86 -57.62
N GLY A 31 11.04 13.32 -57.31
CA GLY A 31 11.41 13.70 -55.95
C GLY A 31 10.52 14.85 -55.49
N PHE A 32 10.05 14.76 -54.25
CA PHE A 32 9.30 15.85 -53.62
C PHE A 32 10.05 17.16 -53.72
N THR A 33 9.36 18.22 -54.11
CA THR A 33 9.97 19.55 -54.14
C THR A 33 10.24 20.04 -52.72
N LEU A 34 11.26 20.89 -52.54
CA LEU A 34 11.59 21.45 -51.22
C LEU A 34 10.40 22.22 -50.62
N ILE A 35 9.63 22.90 -51.47
CA ILE A 35 8.46 23.66 -51.04
C ILE A 35 7.31 22.77 -50.55
N GLU A 36 7.08 21.60 -51.16
CA GLU A 36 6.07 20.64 -50.69
C GLU A 36 6.44 20.09 -49.31
N MET A 37 7.70 19.75 -49.08
CA MET A 37 8.18 19.32 -47.77
C MET A 37 8.06 20.42 -46.71
N LEU A 38 8.32 21.68 -47.07
CA LEU A 38 8.12 22.82 -46.18
C LEU A 38 6.64 22.98 -45.79
N GLY A 39 5.73 22.83 -46.75
CA GLY A 39 4.29 22.86 -46.50
C GLY A 39 3.83 21.78 -45.53
N VAL A 40 4.31 20.54 -45.70
CA VAL A 40 3.99 19.42 -44.80
C VAL A 40 4.52 19.68 -43.39
N LEU A 41 5.77 20.11 -43.25
CA LEU A 41 6.36 20.43 -41.94
C LEU A 41 5.64 21.58 -41.24
N ALA A 42 5.19 22.60 -41.99
CA ALA A 42 4.41 23.70 -41.42
C ALA A 42 3.08 23.21 -40.82
N VAL A 43 2.34 22.34 -41.54
CA VAL A 43 1.09 21.75 -41.03
C VAL A 43 1.36 20.83 -39.85
N LEU A 44 2.40 20.00 -39.89
CA LEU A 44 2.80 19.13 -38.77
C LEU A 44 3.20 19.94 -37.54
N ALA A 45 3.89 21.07 -37.71
CA ALA A 45 4.25 21.95 -36.60
C ALA A 45 3.01 22.58 -35.95
N ILE A 46 2.02 23.01 -36.75
CA ILE A 46 0.74 23.55 -36.25
C ILE A 46 -0.03 22.47 -35.48
N LEU A 47 -0.18 21.27 -36.06
CA LEU A 47 -0.87 20.15 -35.42
C LEU A 47 -0.17 19.69 -34.14
N GLY A 48 1.16 19.55 -34.20
CA GLY A 48 1.99 19.18 -33.05
C GLY A 48 1.88 20.21 -31.92
N GLY A 49 1.90 21.50 -32.26
CA GLY A 49 1.70 22.59 -31.30
C GLY A 49 0.35 22.55 -30.60
N LEU A 50 -0.71 22.16 -31.32
CA LEU A 50 -2.06 22.05 -30.75
C LEU A 50 -2.23 20.82 -29.83
N LEU A 51 -1.60 19.70 -30.17
CA LEU A 51 -1.77 18.42 -29.47
C LEU A 51 -0.85 18.24 -28.26
N ALA A 52 0.32 18.89 -28.25
CA ALA A 52 1.31 18.79 -27.17
C ALA A 52 0.74 19.01 -25.74
N PRO A 53 -0.01 20.08 -25.43
CA PRO A 53 -0.52 20.30 -24.07
C PRO A 53 -1.52 19.23 -23.62
N GLN A 54 -2.33 18.71 -24.56
CA GLN A 54 -3.32 17.68 -24.27
C GLN A 54 -2.65 16.35 -23.90
N PHE A 55 -1.59 15.97 -24.62
CA PHE A 55 -0.84 14.75 -24.33
C PHE A 55 -0.19 14.79 -22.94
N VAL A 56 0.44 15.92 -22.59
CA VAL A 56 1.05 16.12 -21.26
C VAL A 56 0.00 15.99 -20.15
N LYS A 57 -1.19 16.57 -20.33
CA LYS A 57 -2.29 16.46 -19.37
C LYS A 57 -2.71 15.01 -19.13
N HIS A 58 -2.84 14.22 -20.19
CA HIS A 58 -3.20 12.80 -20.08
C HIS A 58 -2.15 11.97 -19.35
N LEU A 59 -0.86 12.23 -19.59
CA LEU A 59 0.22 11.58 -18.86
C LEU A 59 0.21 11.92 -17.36
N ASN A 60 -0.09 13.17 -17.00
CA ASN A 60 -0.20 13.57 -15.60
C ASN A 60 -1.37 12.86 -14.91
N ILE A 61 -2.54 12.77 -15.57
CA ILE A 61 -3.70 12.05 -15.03
C ILE A 61 -3.36 10.56 -14.84
N ALA A 62 -2.77 9.92 -15.86
CA ALA A 62 -2.38 8.52 -15.76
C ALA A 62 -1.37 8.26 -14.63
N ALA A 63 -0.39 9.13 -14.44
CA ALA A 63 0.58 9.02 -13.35
C ALA A 63 -0.08 9.17 -11.96
N ARG A 64 -1.10 10.03 -11.84
CA ARG A 64 -1.88 10.19 -10.61
C ARG A 64 -2.73 8.98 -10.30
N ASP A 65 -3.48 8.48 -11.29
CA ASP A 65 -4.33 7.30 -11.13
C ASP A 65 -3.47 6.09 -10.72
N HIS A 66 -2.30 5.94 -11.34
CA HIS A 66 -1.35 4.89 -10.99
C HIS A 66 -0.81 5.04 -9.56
N GLU A 67 -0.46 6.27 -9.15
CA GLU A 67 0.01 6.51 -7.79
C GLU A 67 -1.09 6.25 -6.76
N ALA A 68 -2.33 6.67 -7.01
CA ALA A 68 -3.46 6.39 -6.14
C ALA A 68 -3.68 4.89 -5.95
N MET A 69 -3.59 4.09 -7.02
CA MET A 69 -3.64 2.63 -6.94
C MET A 69 -2.49 2.05 -6.11
N TYR A 70 -1.26 2.56 -6.28
CA TYR A 70 -0.13 2.11 -5.46
C TYR A 70 -0.31 2.42 -3.98
N LEU A 71 -0.81 3.62 -3.63
CA LEU A 71 -1.08 3.97 -2.24
C LEU A 71 -2.15 3.06 -1.64
N GLU A 72 -3.16 2.65 -2.42
CA GLU A 72 -4.16 1.67 -1.98
C GLU A 72 -3.55 0.29 -1.71
N ASP A 73 -2.63 -0.18 -2.56
CA ASP A 73 -1.96 -1.47 -2.35
C ASP A 73 -1.04 -1.45 -1.12
N ILE A 74 -0.33 -0.34 -0.90
CA ILE A 74 0.44 -0.13 0.35
C ILE A 74 -0.51 -0.14 1.55
N ALA A 75 -1.66 0.52 1.46
CA ALA A 75 -2.64 0.55 2.54
C ALA A 75 -3.21 -0.83 2.88
N LYS A 76 -3.47 -1.68 1.88
CA LYS A 76 -3.84 -3.10 2.10
C LYS A 76 -2.71 -3.84 2.82
N GLY A 77 -1.47 -3.63 2.43
CA GLY A 77 -0.30 -4.20 3.11
C GLY A 77 -0.21 -3.77 4.57
N ILE A 78 -0.48 -2.49 4.87
CA ILE A 78 -0.54 -1.96 6.25
C ILE A 78 -1.61 -2.70 7.06
N GLU A 79 -2.81 -2.89 6.51
CA GLU A 79 -3.87 -3.63 7.21
C GLU A 79 -3.44 -5.07 7.54
N VAL A 80 -2.87 -5.80 6.58
CA VAL A 80 -2.40 -7.17 6.81
C VAL A 80 -1.30 -7.18 7.87
N TYR A 81 -0.34 -6.25 7.78
CA TYR A 81 0.72 -6.08 8.78
C TYR A 81 0.14 -5.89 10.19
N LEU A 82 -0.87 -5.03 10.35
CA LEU A 82 -1.51 -4.79 11.65
C LEU A 82 -2.16 -6.05 12.22
N ARG A 83 -2.83 -6.84 11.38
CA ARG A 83 -3.50 -8.08 11.81
C ARG A 83 -2.51 -9.14 12.31
N GLU A 84 -1.36 -9.25 11.65
CA GLU A 84 -0.36 -10.25 11.99
C GLU A 84 0.55 -9.82 13.15
N ASN A 85 1.04 -8.59 13.11
CA ASN A 85 2.05 -8.10 14.06
C ASN A 85 1.44 -7.33 15.23
N ARG A 86 0.12 -7.08 15.21
CA ARG A 86 -0.64 -6.37 16.26
C ARG A 86 -0.01 -5.02 16.62
N SER A 87 0.61 -4.38 15.63
CA SER A 87 1.34 -3.13 15.78
C SER A 87 1.36 -2.38 14.46
N TRP A 88 1.57 -1.08 14.52
CA TRP A 88 1.77 -0.28 13.31
C TRP A 88 3.16 -0.57 12.69
N PRO A 89 3.28 -0.58 11.36
CA PRO A 89 4.58 -0.66 10.72
C PRO A 89 5.41 0.57 11.09
N ALA A 90 6.71 0.39 11.34
CA ALA A 90 7.58 1.50 11.73
C ALA A 90 7.80 2.51 10.59
N ASN A 91 7.75 2.04 9.35
CA ASN A 91 7.95 2.82 8.13
C ASN A 91 7.53 2.01 6.90
N LEU A 92 7.42 2.65 5.73
CA LEU A 92 7.03 1.96 4.49
C LEU A 92 7.95 0.78 4.12
N PRO A 93 9.30 0.89 4.20
CA PRO A 93 10.18 -0.25 3.91
C PRO A 93 9.89 -1.52 4.72
N SER A 94 9.37 -1.42 5.95
CA SER A 94 9.03 -2.60 6.77
C SER A 94 7.88 -3.47 6.21
N LEU A 95 7.13 -2.96 5.23
CA LEU A 95 6.06 -3.71 4.56
C LEU A 95 6.59 -4.60 3.42
N SER A 96 7.84 -4.42 3.00
CA SER A 96 8.42 -5.11 1.85
C SER A 96 9.31 -6.29 2.29
N PRO A 97 9.28 -7.43 1.57
CA PRO A 97 8.37 -7.77 0.47
C PRO A 97 7.09 -8.48 0.94
N ASP A 98 7.01 -8.82 2.22
CA ASP A 98 6.04 -9.80 2.73
C ASP A 98 4.59 -9.30 2.70
N TYR A 99 4.38 -7.99 2.86
CA TYR A 99 3.05 -7.36 2.87
C TYR A 99 2.74 -6.61 1.59
N VAL A 100 3.77 -6.10 0.92
CA VAL A 100 3.68 -5.39 -0.36
C VAL A 100 4.77 -5.95 -1.29
N PRO A 101 4.42 -6.57 -2.44
CA PRO A 101 5.36 -7.24 -3.33
C PRO A 101 6.14 -6.25 -4.23
N ILE A 102 6.66 -5.19 -3.62
CA ILE A 102 7.47 -4.14 -4.25
C ILE A 102 8.79 -4.08 -3.50
N ALA A 103 9.91 -3.84 -4.19
CA ALA A 103 11.20 -3.68 -3.53
C ALA A 103 11.21 -2.54 -2.50
N SER A 104 11.86 -2.75 -1.35
CA SER A 104 11.95 -1.77 -0.26
C SER A 104 12.57 -0.43 -0.67
N THR A 105 13.39 -0.41 -1.72
CA THR A 105 13.95 0.83 -2.32
C THR A 105 12.94 1.64 -3.11
N ARG A 106 11.83 1.04 -3.53
CA ARG A 106 10.81 1.65 -4.41
C ARG A 106 9.51 1.97 -3.68
N ILE A 107 9.27 1.37 -2.51
CA ILE A 107 8.04 1.63 -1.75
C ILE A 107 8.01 3.05 -1.19
N GLY A 108 9.18 3.62 -0.84
CA GLY A 108 9.30 4.96 -0.27
C GLY A 108 9.28 6.12 -1.28
N THR A 109 9.17 5.86 -2.59
CA THR A 109 9.18 6.92 -3.62
C THR A 109 8.19 6.62 -4.73
N ASN A 110 7.56 7.65 -5.29
CA ASN A 110 6.71 7.52 -6.47
C ASN A 110 7.53 7.35 -7.77
N GLU A 111 6.84 7.19 -8.90
CA GLU A 111 7.48 6.96 -10.21
C GLU A 111 8.35 8.13 -10.69
N ARG A 112 8.11 9.32 -10.15
CA ARG A 112 8.88 10.54 -10.45
C ARG A 112 10.05 10.76 -9.49
N GLY A 113 10.25 9.85 -8.54
CA GLY A 113 11.36 9.87 -7.59
C GLY A 113 11.12 10.75 -6.36
N PHE A 114 9.91 11.28 -6.16
CA PHE A 114 9.60 12.03 -4.95
C PHE A 114 9.22 11.08 -3.79
N PRO A 115 9.52 11.44 -2.52
CA PRO A 115 9.21 10.60 -1.38
C PRO A 115 7.71 10.38 -1.18
N ARG A 116 7.35 9.18 -0.70
CA ARG A 116 6.05 8.87 -0.09
C ARG A 116 6.19 8.91 1.42
N TYR A 117 5.22 9.52 2.07
CA TYR A 117 5.18 9.63 3.52
C TYR A 117 4.08 8.76 4.10
N PHE A 118 4.38 8.15 5.25
CA PHE A 118 3.43 7.37 6.03
C PHE A 118 3.36 7.93 7.44
N PHE A 119 2.14 8.25 7.89
CA PHE A 119 1.89 8.73 9.24
C PHE A 119 0.71 7.98 9.85
N VAL A 120 0.94 7.40 11.01
CA VAL A 120 -0.14 6.99 11.91
C VAL A 120 -0.62 8.23 12.67
N HIS A 121 -1.89 8.30 13.06
CA HIS A 121 -2.36 9.36 13.95
C HIS A 121 -1.43 9.47 15.18
N PRO A 122 -0.95 10.66 15.57
CA PRO A 122 0.04 10.78 16.64
C PRO A 122 -0.37 10.16 17.97
N ASP A 123 -1.67 10.18 18.32
CA ASP A 123 -2.18 9.56 19.55
C ASP A 123 -2.12 8.02 19.51
N MET A 124 -1.99 7.43 18.32
CA MET A 124 -1.76 6.00 18.12
C MET A 124 -0.28 5.63 18.02
N GLY A 125 0.64 6.61 18.08
CA GLY A 125 2.09 6.37 17.92
C GLY A 125 2.72 5.51 19.01
N SER A 126 2.11 5.43 20.19
CA SER A 126 2.53 4.56 21.31
C SER A 126 1.62 3.35 21.51
N PHE A 127 0.83 2.98 20.50
CA PHE A 127 -0.10 1.87 20.59
C PHE A 127 0.60 0.57 20.99
N ASN A 128 0.09 -0.06 22.05
CA ASN A 128 0.50 -1.38 22.51
C ASN A 128 -0.75 -2.26 22.59
N ASN A 129 -0.81 -3.30 21.76
CA ASN A 129 -1.98 -4.16 21.66
C ASN A 129 -2.28 -4.95 22.95
N ALA A 130 -1.30 -5.23 23.81
CA ALA A 130 -1.56 -5.86 25.10
C ALA A 130 -2.33 -4.95 26.06
N MET A 131 -2.09 -3.63 25.98
CA MET A 131 -2.81 -2.63 26.77
C MET A 131 -4.12 -2.20 26.12
N GLY A 132 -4.21 -2.31 24.79
CA GLY A 132 -5.35 -1.84 24.00
C GLY A 132 -5.45 -0.32 23.95
N ILE A 133 -6.55 0.16 23.38
CA ILE A 133 -6.91 1.59 23.34
C ILE A 133 -8.29 1.81 23.96
N THR A 134 -8.56 3.02 24.44
CA THR A 134 -9.90 3.33 24.97
C THR A 134 -10.88 3.61 23.84
N GLY A 135 -12.18 3.59 24.15
CA GLY A 135 -13.21 3.92 23.15
C GLY A 135 -13.11 5.34 22.58
N SER A 136 -12.53 6.29 23.32
CA SER A 136 -12.31 7.65 22.82
C SER A 136 -11.17 7.74 21.80
N ASP A 137 -10.23 6.79 21.83
CA ASP A 137 -9.06 6.79 20.93
C ASP A 137 -9.32 5.94 19.67
N LEU A 138 -10.41 5.17 19.65
CA LEU A 138 -10.80 4.34 18.51
C LEU A 138 -10.98 5.13 17.19
N PRO A 139 -11.55 6.35 17.19
CA PRO A 139 -11.59 7.21 16.00
C PRO A 139 -10.19 7.57 15.48
N ASP A 140 -9.15 7.53 16.31
CA ASP A 140 -7.79 7.88 15.95
C ASP A 140 -6.98 6.71 15.42
N ALA A 141 -7.56 5.51 15.34
CA ALA A 141 -7.00 4.35 14.63
C ALA A 141 -6.98 4.60 13.10
N ARG A 142 -6.22 5.60 12.66
CA ARG A 142 -6.15 6.16 11.32
C ARG A 142 -4.69 6.32 10.88
N PHE A 143 -4.48 6.32 9.58
CA PHE A 143 -3.18 6.65 8.99
C PHE A 143 -3.35 7.39 7.66
N LEU A 144 -2.28 8.07 7.26
CA LEU A 144 -2.15 8.78 5.99
C LEU A 144 -0.99 8.19 5.18
N LEU A 145 -1.20 8.06 3.88
CA LEU A 145 -0.12 7.98 2.91
C LEU A 145 -0.19 9.22 2.02
N ILE A 146 0.92 9.95 1.93
CA ILE A 146 1.00 11.21 1.19
C ILE A 146 2.08 11.07 0.12
N SER A 147 1.73 11.40 -1.12
CA SER A 147 2.65 11.44 -2.25
C SER A 147 2.41 12.71 -3.05
N ASN A 148 3.48 13.33 -3.55
CA ASN A 148 3.37 14.47 -4.46
C ASN A 148 4.19 14.18 -5.74
N LEU A 149 3.54 14.33 -6.89
CA LEU A 149 4.07 13.99 -8.21
C LEU A 149 4.82 15.16 -8.87
N ALA A 150 4.83 16.36 -8.29
CA ALA A 150 5.51 17.53 -8.85
C ALA A 150 6.68 18.02 -7.99
N ALA A 151 6.64 17.77 -6.69
CA ALA A 151 7.66 18.19 -5.74
C ALA A 151 7.68 17.27 -4.50
N ASP A 152 8.67 17.48 -3.63
CA ASP A 152 8.64 16.88 -2.30
C ASP A 152 7.56 17.54 -1.43
N ALA A 153 6.64 16.73 -0.88
CA ALA A 153 5.56 17.21 -0.02
C ALA A 153 6.04 17.66 1.37
N ASN A 154 7.08 17.00 1.91
CA ASN A 154 7.68 17.24 3.22
C ASN A 154 6.69 17.65 4.36
N PRO A 155 5.65 16.85 4.63
CA PRO A 155 4.67 17.13 5.69
C PRO A 155 5.31 17.11 7.09
N THR A 156 4.96 18.08 7.93
CA THR A 156 5.31 18.07 9.36
C THR A 156 4.06 17.72 10.18
N ILE A 157 3.98 16.48 10.66
CA ILE A 157 2.86 15.98 11.46
C ILE A 157 3.41 15.44 12.79
N THR A 158 3.15 16.18 13.86
CA THR A 158 3.65 15.88 15.22
C THR A 158 2.54 15.78 16.26
N ASN A 159 1.30 16.16 15.91
CA ASN A 159 0.13 16.11 16.78
C ASN A 159 -1.16 15.89 15.96
N GLY A 160 -2.25 15.51 16.63
CA GLY A 160 -3.54 15.20 15.99
C GLY A 160 -4.10 16.35 15.15
N ALA A 161 -3.97 17.60 15.60
CA ALA A 161 -4.47 18.75 14.83
C ALA A 161 -3.74 18.91 13.48
N GLN A 162 -2.42 18.71 13.43
CA GLN A 162 -1.67 18.71 12.18
C GLN A 162 -2.04 17.53 11.29
N PHE A 163 -2.28 16.36 11.88
CA PHE A 163 -2.76 15.19 11.15
C PHE A 163 -4.12 15.48 10.51
N ASP A 164 -5.06 16.08 11.26
CA ASP A 164 -6.40 16.38 10.77
C ASP A 164 -6.41 17.44 9.65
N VAL A 165 -5.44 18.35 9.61
CA VAL A 165 -5.26 19.26 8.46
C VAL A 165 -4.99 18.46 7.17
N TRP A 166 -4.05 17.51 7.22
CA TRP A 166 -3.76 16.64 6.07
C TRP A 166 -4.92 15.69 5.76
N TRP A 167 -5.55 15.13 6.79
CA TRP A 167 -6.73 14.29 6.66
C TRP A 167 -7.87 15.01 5.93
N ASN A 168 -8.09 16.29 6.20
CA ASN A 168 -9.17 17.06 5.58
C ASN A 168 -8.72 17.86 4.34
N THR A 169 -7.48 17.68 3.87
CA THR A 169 -6.96 18.40 2.70
C THR A 169 -7.76 18.05 1.44
N ASP A 170 -8.26 19.08 0.75
CA ASP A 170 -8.94 18.93 -0.53
C ASP A 170 -7.94 18.75 -1.67
N THR A 171 -7.78 17.52 -2.15
CA THR A 171 -6.87 17.16 -3.24
C THR A 171 -7.39 17.56 -4.62
N THR A 172 -8.63 18.08 -4.74
CA THR A 172 -9.16 18.58 -6.02
C THR A 172 -8.52 19.91 -6.43
N THR A 173 -8.04 20.68 -5.46
CA THR A 173 -7.38 21.98 -5.67
C THR A 173 -5.85 21.86 -5.80
N THR A 174 -5.29 20.71 -5.44
CA THR A 174 -3.85 20.42 -5.45
C THR A 174 -3.59 19.12 -6.23
N PRO A 175 -3.74 19.14 -7.57
CA PRO A 175 -3.81 17.92 -8.38
C PRO A 175 -2.54 17.08 -8.36
N ASP A 176 -1.38 17.62 -7.98
CA ASP A 176 -0.15 16.82 -7.90
C ASP A 176 -0.01 16.05 -6.58
N VAL A 177 -0.87 16.32 -5.58
CA VAL A 177 -0.85 15.70 -4.25
C VAL A 177 -1.91 14.61 -4.18
N GLU A 178 -1.45 13.37 -3.95
CA GLU A 178 -2.30 12.21 -3.70
C GLU A 178 -2.21 11.81 -2.23
N ILE A 179 -3.37 11.65 -1.60
CA ILE A 179 -3.49 11.31 -0.17
C ILE A 179 -4.43 10.11 -0.02
N TYR A 180 -3.89 8.99 0.44
CA TYR A 180 -4.70 7.88 0.90
C TYR A 180 -5.00 8.04 2.40
N ARG A 181 -6.26 7.80 2.77
CA ARG A 181 -6.78 7.95 4.14
C ARG A 181 -7.27 6.60 4.64
N GLY A 182 -6.48 5.97 5.51
CA GLY A 182 -6.82 4.68 6.10
C GLY A 182 -7.50 4.84 7.45
N HIS A 183 -8.58 4.08 7.67
CA HIS A 183 -9.24 3.97 8.98
C HIS A 183 -9.31 2.50 9.42
N MET A 184 -8.60 2.16 10.49
CA MET A 184 -8.40 0.81 10.99
C MET A 184 -9.27 0.47 12.22
N GLY A 185 -10.12 1.37 12.70
CA GLY A 185 -11.00 1.11 13.85
C GLY A 185 -11.86 -0.16 13.74
N ARG A 186 -12.20 -0.62 12.53
CA ARG A 186 -12.92 -1.90 12.32
C ARG A 186 -12.11 -3.16 12.68
N LEU A 187 -10.80 -3.04 12.83
CA LEU A 187 -9.93 -4.13 13.26
C LEU A 187 -9.94 -4.27 14.77
N PHE A 188 -10.49 -3.31 15.50
CA PHE A 188 -10.48 -3.27 16.94
C PHE A 188 -11.79 -3.82 17.50
N HIS A 189 -11.67 -4.69 18.50
CA HIS A 189 -12.79 -5.28 19.23
C HIS A 189 -12.62 -5.02 20.72
N LEU A 190 -13.74 -4.74 21.39
CA LEU A 190 -13.75 -4.51 22.82
C LEU A 190 -13.44 -5.82 23.55
N VAL A 191 -12.51 -5.76 24.50
CA VAL A 191 -12.33 -6.79 25.52
C VAL A 191 -12.70 -6.17 26.86
N SER A 192 -13.69 -6.76 27.52
CA SER A 192 -14.09 -6.36 28.86
C SER A 192 -13.94 -7.51 29.84
N VAL A 193 -13.32 -7.22 30.97
CA VAL A 193 -13.10 -8.17 32.06
C VAL A 193 -13.59 -7.51 33.34
N SER A 194 -14.39 -8.23 34.11
CA SER A 194 -14.86 -7.79 35.42
C SER A 194 -14.81 -8.95 36.41
N ALA A 195 -14.98 -8.66 37.70
CA ALA A 195 -15.09 -9.67 38.74
C ALA A 195 -16.20 -9.28 39.71
N VAL A 196 -16.94 -10.26 40.24
CA VAL A 196 -17.94 -10.07 41.32
C VAL A 196 -17.32 -10.28 42.70
N GLY A 197 -16.34 -11.18 42.80
CA GLY A 197 -15.61 -11.48 44.02
C GLY A 197 -14.10 -11.52 43.81
N ASP A 198 -13.37 -11.97 44.83
CA ASP A 198 -11.91 -12.05 44.82
C ASP A 198 -11.42 -13.25 44.02
N GLY A 199 -10.30 -13.05 43.32
CA GLY A 199 -9.57 -14.08 42.60
C GLY A 199 -9.59 -13.94 41.08
N GLY A 200 -9.07 -14.97 40.42
CA GLY A 200 -8.91 -15.02 38.97
C GLY A 200 -7.73 -14.20 38.47
N SER A 201 -7.34 -14.46 37.24
CA SER A 201 -6.33 -13.71 36.51
C SER A 201 -6.61 -13.84 35.01
N TYR A 202 -6.02 -12.97 34.22
CA TYR A 202 -6.20 -13.00 32.77
C TYR A 202 -4.94 -12.55 32.07
N ARG A 203 -4.81 -12.89 30.79
CA ARG A 203 -3.71 -12.47 29.93
C ARG A 203 -4.25 -12.02 28.59
N ILE A 204 -3.81 -10.83 28.17
CA ILE A 204 -4.15 -10.24 26.88
C ILE A 204 -2.86 -10.01 26.12
N ASP A 205 -2.76 -10.59 24.91
CA ASP A 205 -1.58 -10.50 24.05
C ASP A 205 -0.26 -10.80 24.79
N GLY A 206 -0.27 -11.83 25.63
CA GLY A 206 0.89 -12.25 26.41
C GLY A 206 1.17 -11.45 27.70
N THR A 207 0.44 -10.37 27.97
CA THR A 207 0.59 -9.59 29.22
C THR A 207 -0.44 -10.03 30.26
N ALA A 208 0.04 -10.60 31.37
CA ALA A 208 -0.81 -11.11 32.44
C ALA A 208 -1.19 -10.03 33.47
N THR A 209 -2.43 -10.11 33.94
CA THR A 209 -2.99 -9.33 35.04
C THR A 209 -3.47 -10.31 36.12
N ASN A 210 -2.92 -10.17 37.31
CA ASN A 210 -3.17 -11.05 38.45
C ASN A 210 -4.06 -10.33 39.46
N SER A 211 -5.00 -11.05 40.06
CA SER A 211 -5.75 -10.53 41.21
C SER A 211 -4.91 -10.50 42.49
N GLY A 212 -3.96 -11.41 42.63
CA GLY A 212 -3.18 -11.57 43.86
C GLY A 212 -4.05 -11.91 45.08
N GLY A 213 -5.21 -12.55 44.86
CA GLY A 213 -6.17 -12.92 45.89
C GLY A 213 -7.17 -11.82 46.26
N GLY A 214 -7.14 -10.67 45.58
CA GLY A 214 -8.16 -9.63 45.71
C GLY A 214 -9.15 -9.62 44.53
N ARG A 215 -10.02 -8.62 44.47
CA ARG A 215 -10.94 -8.44 43.32
C ARG A 215 -10.22 -7.81 42.14
N LEU A 216 -10.33 -8.42 40.96
CA LEU A 216 -9.83 -7.83 39.72
C LEU A 216 -10.48 -6.47 39.46
N THR A 217 -9.66 -5.49 39.05
CA THR A 217 -10.16 -4.20 38.58
C THR A 217 -10.86 -4.38 37.24
N SER A 218 -12.00 -3.71 37.06
CA SER A 218 -12.72 -3.76 35.79
C SER A 218 -11.84 -3.22 34.67
N TYR A 219 -11.79 -3.95 33.57
CA TYR A 219 -11.02 -3.65 32.38
C TYR A 219 -11.95 -3.56 31.17
N GLY A 220 -11.66 -2.64 30.25
CA GLY A 220 -12.52 -2.40 29.09
C GLY A 220 -11.81 -1.57 28.03
N ASN A 221 -10.97 -2.21 27.21
CA ASN A 221 -10.24 -1.58 26.12
C ASN A 221 -10.44 -2.33 24.82
N TYR A 222 -10.16 -1.66 23.70
CA TYR A 222 -10.21 -2.19 22.36
C TYR A 222 -8.85 -2.76 21.95
N HIS A 223 -8.86 -3.96 21.39
CA HIS A 223 -7.68 -4.69 20.94
C HIS A 223 -7.85 -5.12 19.49
N LEU A 224 -6.74 -5.34 18.79
CA LEU A 224 -6.80 -5.80 17.41
C LEU A 224 -7.39 -7.21 17.33
N VAL A 225 -8.14 -7.46 16.26
CA VAL A 225 -8.57 -8.78 15.83
C VAL A 225 -7.37 -9.72 15.75
N GLY A 226 -7.55 -10.95 16.21
CA GLY A 226 -6.47 -11.93 16.31
C GLY A 226 -5.70 -11.89 17.64
N THR A 227 -6.04 -10.99 18.56
CA THR A 227 -5.41 -10.93 19.90
C THR A 227 -5.77 -12.16 20.72
N PRO A 228 -4.79 -12.89 21.30
CA PRO A 228 -5.07 -14.02 22.18
C PRO A 228 -5.53 -13.52 23.55
N ILE A 229 -6.61 -14.11 24.04
CA ILE A 229 -7.20 -13.84 25.36
C ILE A 229 -7.22 -15.13 26.13
N GLU A 230 -6.64 -15.11 27.32
CA GLU A 230 -6.58 -16.24 28.23
C GLU A 230 -7.11 -15.82 29.60
N LEU A 231 -8.01 -16.61 30.17
CA LEU A 231 -8.60 -16.39 31.49
C LEU A 231 -8.26 -17.60 32.36
N ASP A 232 -7.73 -17.33 33.55
CA ASP A 232 -7.25 -18.32 34.53
C ASP A 232 -8.00 -18.09 35.86
N GLU A 233 -8.51 -19.13 36.48
CA GLU A 233 -9.20 -19.04 37.78
C GLU A 233 -8.24 -18.81 38.95
N ALA A 234 -6.95 -19.10 38.77
CA ALA A 234 -5.93 -18.84 39.75
C ALA A 234 -5.71 -17.34 39.94
N ASP A 235 -5.32 -16.96 41.17
CA ASP A 235 -5.03 -15.56 41.51
C ASP A 235 -3.81 -14.99 40.80
N THR A 236 -2.94 -15.87 40.29
CA THR A 236 -1.73 -15.56 39.55
C THR A 236 -1.69 -16.40 38.29
N PHE A 237 -1.67 -15.74 37.15
CA PHE A 237 -1.69 -16.36 35.85
C PHE A 237 -0.47 -17.25 35.64
N SER A 238 -0.70 -18.48 35.20
CA SER A 238 0.36 -19.42 34.85
C SER A 238 0.16 -19.98 33.45
N ASN A 239 1.24 -20.03 32.66
CA ASN A 239 1.17 -20.50 31.27
C ASN A 239 0.63 -21.93 31.19
N GLY A 240 -0.38 -22.13 30.33
CA GLY A 240 -0.97 -23.45 30.06
C GLY A 240 -2.06 -23.88 31.04
N ASN A 241 -2.40 -23.05 32.02
CA ASN A 241 -3.42 -23.35 33.03
C ASN A 241 -4.75 -22.62 32.82
N SER A 242 -4.87 -21.76 31.80
CA SER A 242 -6.09 -21.01 31.52
C SER A 242 -7.28 -21.93 31.24
N GLU A 243 -8.38 -21.77 31.96
CA GLU A 243 -9.65 -22.47 31.72
C GLU A 243 -10.31 -22.00 30.42
N LEU A 244 -10.13 -20.74 30.05
CA LEU A 244 -10.62 -20.19 28.80
C LEU A 244 -9.47 -19.59 27.99
N ASN A 245 -9.33 -20.03 26.74
CA ASN A 245 -8.36 -19.47 25.80
C ASN A 245 -9.02 -19.34 24.42
N PHE A 246 -9.02 -18.13 23.87
CA PHE A 246 -9.57 -17.87 22.56
C PHE A 246 -8.84 -16.73 21.84
N THR A 247 -9.03 -16.67 20.53
CA THR A 247 -8.55 -15.58 19.68
C THR A 247 -9.69 -14.60 19.43
N LEU A 248 -9.44 -13.32 19.70
CA LEU A 248 -10.42 -12.25 19.55
C LEU A 248 -10.85 -12.08 18.09
N THR A 249 -12.15 -12.25 17.80
CA THR A 249 -12.74 -12.07 16.46
C THR A 249 -13.98 -11.17 16.45
N PHE A 250 -14.48 -10.83 17.64
CA PHE A 250 -15.62 -9.96 17.91
C PHE A 250 -15.48 -9.43 19.35
N ASP A 251 -16.34 -8.50 19.74
CA ASP A 251 -16.33 -7.94 21.09
C ASP A 251 -16.56 -9.04 22.14
N ALA A 252 -15.66 -9.14 23.11
CA ALA A 252 -15.65 -10.19 24.12
C ALA A 252 -15.78 -9.58 25.51
N GLY A 253 -16.65 -10.17 26.33
CA GLY A 253 -16.89 -9.71 27.69
C GLY A 253 -16.99 -10.87 28.65
N TYR A 254 -16.19 -10.86 29.71
CA TYR A 254 -16.19 -11.90 30.74
C TYR A 254 -16.25 -11.34 32.15
N GLN A 255 -16.86 -12.11 33.03
CA GLN A 255 -16.96 -11.85 34.46
C GLN A 255 -16.46 -13.06 35.24
N PHE A 256 -15.52 -12.80 36.15
CA PHE A 256 -15.09 -13.76 37.15
C PHE A 256 -16.07 -13.78 38.32
N ASN A 257 -16.52 -14.97 38.69
CA ASN A 257 -17.34 -15.17 39.89
C ASN A 257 -16.83 -16.40 40.67
N PRO A 258 -16.24 -16.21 41.87
CA PRO A 258 -15.68 -17.31 42.65
C PRO A 258 -16.73 -18.29 43.20
N ASP A 259 -18.00 -17.89 43.26
CA ASP A 259 -19.11 -18.71 43.75
C ASP A 259 -19.53 -19.81 42.76
N CYS A 260 -19.03 -19.78 41.53
CA CYS A 260 -19.31 -20.81 40.53
C CYS A 260 -18.43 -22.06 40.74
N TYR A 261 -18.85 -23.19 40.16
CA TYR A 261 -18.02 -24.40 40.16
C TYR A 261 -16.62 -24.13 39.57
N ALA A 262 -15.61 -24.77 40.18
CA ALA A 262 -14.23 -24.72 39.68
C ALA A 262 -14.17 -25.23 38.23
N GLY A 263 -13.40 -24.53 37.39
CA GLY A 263 -13.37 -24.73 35.93
C GLY A 263 -14.45 -23.97 35.17
N SER A 264 -15.35 -23.25 35.85
CA SER A 264 -16.49 -22.51 35.28
C SER A 264 -16.71 -21.12 35.91
N ARG A 265 -15.71 -20.55 36.57
CA ARG A 265 -15.78 -19.25 37.26
C ARG A 265 -15.70 -18.06 36.31
N TRP A 266 -15.15 -18.25 35.13
CA TRP A 266 -15.18 -17.27 34.04
C TRP A 266 -16.42 -17.45 33.17
N ASN A 267 -17.28 -16.43 33.18
CA ASN A 267 -18.58 -16.47 32.49
C ASN A 267 -18.67 -15.33 31.50
N ALA A 268 -19.25 -15.57 30.32
CA ALA A 268 -19.52 -14.49 29.38
C ALA A 268 -20.46 -13.45 30.03
N LEU A 269 -20.24 -12.16 29.79
CA LEU A 269 -21.08 -11.10 30.37
C LEU A 269 -22.55 -11.31 29.97
N GLY A 270 -23.43 -11.26 30.97
CA GLY A 270 -24.87 -11.50 30.80
C GLY A 270 -25.29 -12.97 30.89
N SER A 271 -24.34 -13.90 31.03
CA SER A 271 -24.64 -15.30 31.37
C SER A 271 -24.63 -15.53 32.88
N THR A 272 -25.46 -16.46 33.35
CA THR A 272 -25.46 -16.92 34.73
C THR A 272 -24.60 -18.17 34.85
N CYS A 273 -23.72 -18.21 35.85
CA CYS A 273 -22.93 -19.40 36.11
C CYS A 273 -23.73 -20.48 36.83
N GLN A 274 -23.29 -21.73 36.70
CA GLN A 274 -23.80 -22.83 37.51
C GLN A 274 -23.09 -22.79 38.88
N THR A 275 -23.89 -22.71 39.94
CA THR A 275 -23.48 -22.67 41.35
C THR A 275 -23.67 -24.01 42.05
#